data_AF-A0A5N6UKD3-F1
#
_entry.id   AF-A0A5N6UKD3-F1
#
_cell.length_a   1.000
_cell.length_b   1.000
_cell.length_c   1.000
_cell.angle_alpha   90.00
_cell.angle_beta   90.00
_cell.angle_gamma   90.00
#
_symmetry.space_group_name_H-M   'P 1'
#
loop_
_entity.id
_entity.type
_entity.pdbx_description
1 polymer ?
#
loop_
_entity_poly.entity_id
_entity_poly.type
_entity_poly.pdbx_seq_one_letter_code
_entity_poly.pdbx_strand_id
1 'polypeptide(L)'
;MSFQPTPSDISVLITTPTTSANSEPHFVTERRITPTWTVIQLKSKLETMTGIPPGSQSLKLKTPGCADQWFDGDENIIGDWGLRKGCEIEVHDSRPPSARPNFNDLSSVEKYVLPATTYESLPNSVLAWKKHQKLGRFDPNVLSPYESARKQAEQDAEDIRSRGIAVSKRAIIHPSSPPHVRRGIIRFVGPVPSIPYPGIETRDVDSSALPIWVGIELDEPTGKNDGSVGGMRYFTCPNKAGIFVKPEKVEVGEFPPLGLDDLEDETMEEI
;
A
#
# COMPACT_ATOMS: atom_id res chain seq x y z
N MET A 1 -60.70 -3.79 11.24
CA MET A 1 -59.50 -4.61 10.98
C MET A 1 -58.30 -3.76 11.30
N SER A 2 -57.58 -4.07 12.39
CA SER A 2 -56.35 -3.37 12.77
C SER A 2 -55.23 -3.77 11.81
N PHE A 3 -54.60 -2.80 11.16
CA PHE A 3 -53.36 -3.03 10.41
C PHE A 3 -52.28 -3.47 11.39
N GLN A 4 -51.81 -4.73 11.28
CA GLN A 4 -50.57 -5.12 11.96
C GLN A 4 -49.43 -4.35 11.28
N PRO A 5 -48.55 -3.67 12.05
CA PRO A 5 -47.38 -3.01 11.49
C PRO A 5 -46.50 -4.07 10.82
N THR A 6 -46.09 -3.81 9.58
CA THR A 6 -45.10 -4.66 8.90
C THR A 6 -43.81 -4.64 9.72
N PRO A 7 -43.26 -5.81 10.09
CA PRO A 7 -42.01 -5.87 10.81
C PRO A 7 -40.92 -5.23 9.95
N SER A 8 -40.29 -4.18 10.47
CA SER A 8 -39.20 -3.49 9.78
C SER A 8 -37.97 -4.39 9.71
N ASP A 9 -37.31 -4.43 8.56
CA ASP A 9 -36.04 -5.13 8.44
C ASP A 9 -35.00 -4.55 9.39
N ILE A 10 -34.19 -5.44 9.97
CA ILE A 10 -33.11 -5.10 10.89
C ILE A 10 -31.79 -5.18 10.14
N SER A 11 -30.95 -4.16 10.29
CA SER A 11 -29.60 -4.16 9.73
C SER A 11 -28.67 -4.97 10.62
N VAL A 12 -28.02 -5.97 10.04
CA VAL A 12 -27.21 -6.98 10.72
C VAL A 12 -25.92 -7.19 9.92
N LEU A 13 -24.80 -7.32 10.60
CA LEU A 13 -23.53 -7.64 9.97
C LEU A 13 -23.44 -9.14 9.67
N ILE A 14 -23.03 -9.51 8.47
CA ILE A 14 -22.79 -10.90 8.08
C ILE A 14 -21.30 -11.11 7.94
N THR A 15 -20.77 -12.11 8.66
CA THR A 15 -19.34 -12.44 8.66
C THR A 15 -19.11 -13.92 8.41
N THR A 16 -17.92 -14.28 7.95
CA THR A 16 -17.43 -15.67 7.97
C THR A 16 -16.26 -15.79 8.95
N PRO A 17 -16.15 -16.92 9.68
CA PRO A 17 -15.11 -17.08 10.69
C PRO A 17 -13.73 -17.09 10.05
N THR A 18 -12.76 -16.59 10.80
CA THR A 18 -11.36 -16.60 10.40
C THR A 18 -10.63 -17.81 10.95
N THR A 19 -9.66 -18.30 10.19
CA THR A 19 -8.81 -19.44 10.59
C THR A 19 -7.83 -19.07 11.71
N SER A 20 -7.64 -17.77 12.00
CA SER A 20 -6.78 -17.28 13.07
C SER A 20 -7.37 -16.06 13.77
N ALA A 21 -7.19 -15.97 15.09
CA ALA A 21 -7.78 -14.94 15.96
C ALA A 21 -7.37 -13.49 15.64
N ASN A 22 -6.33 -13.28 14.82
CA ASN A 22 -5.80 -11.96 14.46
C ASN A 22 -5.95 -11.64 12.95
N SER A 23 -6.75 -12.41 12.20
CA SER A 23 -7.02 -12.10 10.79
C SER A 23 -8.39 -11.45 10.62
N GLU A 24 -8.51 -10.59 9.60
CA GLU A 24 -9.79 -9.99 9.22
C GLU A 24 -10.75 -11.08 8.69
N PRO A 25 -12.07 -10.99 9.00
CA PRO A 25 -13.08 -11.86 8.41
C PRO A 25 -12.95 -11.93 6.89
N HIS A 26 -12.92 -13.15 6.35
CA HIS A 26 -12.76 -13.39 4.91
C HIS A 26 -13.90 -12.77 4.09
N PHE A 27 -15.04 -12.52 4.72
CA PHE A 27 -16.20 -11.89 4.12
C PHE A 27 -16.93 -11.05 5.17
N VAL A 28 -17.23 -9.80 4.83
CA VAL A 28 -18.02 -8.87 5.67
C VAL A 28 -19.01 -8.12 4.79
N THR A 29 -20.29 -8.14 5.15
CA THR A 29 -21.31 -7.33 4.49
C THR A 29 -22.44 -7.00 5.46
N GLU A 30 -22.97 -5.78 5.40
CA GLU A 30 -24.17 -5.42 6.15
C GLU A 30 -25.43 -5.79 5.34
N ARG A 31 -26.40 -6.43 5.99
CA ARG A 31 -27.64 -6.89 5.34
C ARG A 31 -28.88 -6.59 6.17
N ARG A 32 -29.96 -6.30 5.45
CA ARG A 32 -31.30 -6.14 6.01
C ARG A 32 -31.96 -7.52 6.12
N ILE A 33 -32.29 -7.89 7.34
CA ILE A 33 -32.90 -9.18 7.68
C ILE A 33 -34.30 -8.92 8.21
N THR A 34 -35.30 -9.56 7.61
CA THR A 34 -36.68 -9.50 8.11
C THR A 34 -36.83 -10.46 9.29
N PRO A 35 -37.24 -10.00 10.49
CA PRO A 35 -37.31 -10.85 11.69
C PRO A 35 -38.25 -12.05 11.57
N THR A 36 -39.22 -12.00 10.65
CA THR A 36 -40.19 -13.09 10.41
C THR A 36 -39.67 -14.22 9.55
N TRP A 37 -38.44 -14.14 9.03
CA TRP A 37 -37.85 -15.24 8.28
C TRP A 37 -37.57 -16.43 9.19
N THR A 38 -37.71 -17.63 8.63
CA THR A 38 -37.20 -18.84 9.27
C THR A 38 -35.69 -18.93 9.08
N VAL A 39 -35.03 -19.74 9.93
CA VAL A 39 -33.59 -19.99 9.82
C VAL A 39 -33.23 -20.53 8.44
N ILE A 40 -34.02 -21.45 7.85
CA ILE A 40 -33.76 -21.97 6.51
C ILE A 40 -33.87 -20.90 5.41
N GLN A 41 -34.84 -19.99 5.52
CA GLN A 41 -34.98 -18.89 4.56
C GLN A 41 -33.78 -17.94 4.61
N LEU A 42 -33.26 -17.68 5.82
CA LEU A 42 -32.03 -16.90 5.99
C LEU A 42 -30.83 -17.64 5.39
N LYS A 43 -30.68 -18.95 5.67
CA LYS A 43 -29.59 -19.77 5.12
C LYS A 43 -29.57 -19.78 3.58
N SER A 44 -30.73 -19.95 2.94
CA SER A 44 -30.85 -19.89 1.48
C SER A 44 -30.45 -18.53 0.89
N LYS A 45 -30.72 -17.43 1.60
CA LYS A 45 -30.30 -16.09 1.17
C LYS A 45 -28.81 -15.86 1.38
N LEU A 46 -28.22 -16.45 2.42
CA LEU A 46 -26.79 -16.34 2.70
C LEU A 46 -25.93 -17.17 1.75
N GLU A 47 -26.48 -18.21 1.11
CA GLU A 47 -25.75 -19.04 0.13
C GLU A 47 -25.24 -18.23 -1.05
N THR A 48 -26.04 -17.32 -1.61
CA THR A 48 -25.64 -16.49 -2.78
C THR A 48 -24.51 -15.52 -2.46
N MET A 49 -24.29 -15.25 -1.17
CA MET A 49 -23.28 -14.31 -0.68
C MET A 49 -22.01 -15.03 -0.20
N THR A 50 -22.18 -16.15 0.51
CA THR A 50 -21.09 -16.87 1.17
C THR A 50 -20.60 -18.08 0.36
N GLY A 51 -21.39 -18.58 -0.59
CA GLY A 51 -21.11 -19.81 -1.34
C GLY A 51 -21.20 -21.10 -0.50
N ILE A 52 -21.77 -21.02 0.71
CA ILE A 52 -21.96 -22.16 1.60
C ILE A 52 -23.39 -22.68 1.42
N PRO A 53 -23.62 -23.97 1.08
CA PRO A 53 -24.96 -24.52 0.94
C PRO A 53 -25.74 -24.48 2.28
N PRO A 54 -27.07 -24.26 2.29
CA PRO A 54 -27.87 -24.15 3.52
C PRO A 54 -27.72 -25.32 4.49
N GLY A 55 -27.63 -26.55 3.98
CA GLY A 55 -27.41 -27.75 4.78
C GLY A 55 -26.03 -27.84 5.43
N SER A 56 -25.08 -27.00 5.02
CA SER A 56 -23.74 -26.89 5.60
C SER A 56 -23.47 -25.54 6.26
N GLN A 57 -24.50 -24.71 6.46
CA GLN A 57 -24.40 -23.45 7.18
C GLN A 57 -24.77 -23.65 8.66
N SER A 58 -23.86 -23.27 9.55
CA SER A 58 -24.16 -23.09 10.98
C SER A 58 -24.08 -21.60 11.31
N LEU A 59 -25.20 -21.03 11.76
CA LEU A 59 -25.33 -19.59 11.98
C LEU A 59 -25.16 -19.28 13.46
N LYS A 60 -24.23 -18.37 13.78
CA LYS A 60 -23.96 -17.91 15.13
C LYS A 60 -24.31 -16.43 15.26
N LEU A 61 -25.26 -16.10 16.13
CA LEU A 61 -25.66 -14.74 16.46
C LEU A 61 -24.77 -14.18 17.57
N LYS A 62 -24.05 -13.11 17.27
CA LYS A 62 -23.34 -12.28 18.24
C LYS A 62 -24.15 -11.01 18.47
N THR A 63 -24.57 -10.80 19.71
CA THR A 63 -25.33 -9.62 20.10
C THR A 63 -24.50 -8.80 21.09
N PRO A 64 -24.31 -7.48 20.86
CA PRO A 64 -23.53 -6.65 21.78
C PRO A 64 -24.05 -6.73 23.22
N GLY A 65 -23.17 -7.16 24.14
CA GLY A 65 -23.49 -7.30 25.57
C GLY A 65 -24.19 -8.60 25.98
N CYS A 66 -24.41 -9.53 25.05
CA CYS A 66 -24.98 -10.86 25.32
C CYS A 66 -23.99 -11.96 24.96
N ALA A 67 -24.16 -13.15 25.53
CA ALA A 67 -23.44 -14.34 25.10
C ALA A 67 -23.86 -14.74 23.67
N ASP A 68 -22.90 -15.25 22.90
CA ASP A 68 -23.14 -15.74 21.55
C ASP A 68 -24.12 -16.93 21.54
N GLN A 69 -25.00 -16.98 20.54
CA GLN A 69 -26.02 -18.02 20.41
C GLN A 69 -25.95 -18.67 19.04
N TRP A 70 -26.19 -19.98 18.97
CA TRP A 70 -26.33 -20.70 17.71
C TRP A 70 -27.80 -20.82 17.36
N PHE A 71 -28.16 -20.46 16.13
CA PHE A 71 -29.51 -20.72 15.64
C PHE A 71 -29.72 -22.24 15.54
N ASP A 72 -30.76 -22.73 16.19
CA ASP A 72 -31.20 -24.13 16.16
C ASP A 72 -32.60 -24.23 15.57
N GLY A 73 -32.89 -25.33 14.87
CA GLY A 73 -34.16 -25.58 14.18
C GLY A 73 -34.36 -24.71 12.93
N ASP A 74 -34.38 -25.34 11.76
CA ASP A 74 -34.52 -24.66 10.46
C ASP A 74 -35.86 -23.92 10.29
N GLU A 75 -36.91 -24.39 10.98
CA GLU A 75 -38.27 -23.82 10.96
C GLU A 75 -38.48 -22.69 11.98
N ASN A 76 -37.52 -22.44 12.88
CA ASN A 76 -37.66 -21.41 13.90
C ASN A 76 -37.53 -20.01 13.29
N ILE A 77 -38.26 -19.05 13.85
CA ILE A 77 -38.25 -17.65 13.41
C ILE A 77 -37.02 -16.96 13.99
N ILE A 78 -36.27 -16.24 13.16
CA ILE A 78 -35.00 -15.61 13.57
C ILE A 78 -35.20 -14.42 14.53
N GLY A 79 -36.36 -13.77 14.48
CA GLY A 79 -36.72 -12.68 15.39
C GLY A 79 -36.78 -13.09 16.87
N ASP A 80 -37.13 -14.35 17.15
CA ASP A 80 -37.27 -14.87 18.52
C ASP A 80 -35.92 -14.96 19.25
N TRP A 81 -34.80 -14.92 18.51
CA TRP A 81 -33.44 -14.96 19.02
C TRP A 81 -32.91 -13.59 19.48
N GLY A 82 -33.76 -12.56 19.47
CA GLY A 82 -33.40 -11.22 19.95
C GLY A 82 -32.61 -10.38 18.95
N LEU A 83 -32.91 -10.55 17.65
CA LEU A 83 -32.26 -9.80 16.57
C LEU A 83 -32.49 -8.28 16.75
N ARG A 84 -31.41 -7.51 16.74
CA ARG A 84 -31.42 -6.05 16.93
C ARG A 84 -30.33 -5.38 16.10
N LYS A 85 -30.45 -4.06 15.91
CA LYS A 85 -29.44 -3.29 15.15
C LYS A 85 -28.08 -3.42 15.83
N GLY A 86 -27.05 -3.72 15.04
CA GLY A 86 -25.68 -3.95 15.53
C GLY A 86 -25.39 -5.39 15.94
N CYS A 87 -26.32 -6.33 15.73
CA CYS A 87 -26.00 -7.75 15.77
C CYS A 87 -25.09 -8.15 14.59
N GLU A 88 -24.32 -9.21 14.81
CA GLU A 88 -23.53 -9.91 13.80
C GLU A 88 -24.02 -11.36 13.70
N ILE A 89 -24.19 -11.85 12.48
CA ILE A 89 -24.43 -13.26 12.19
C ILE A 89 -23.19 -13.81 11.50
N GLU A 90 -22.48 -14.66 12.22
CA GLU A 90 -21.30 -15.35 11.75
C GLU A 90 -21.72 -16.68 11.11
N VAL A 91 -21.38 -16.87 9.84
CA VAL A 91 -21.76 -18.03 9.02
C VAL A 91 -20.61 -19.03 8.99
N HIS A 92 -20.77 -20.15 9.67
CA HIS A 92 -19.78 -21.23 9.72
C HIS A 92 -20.07 -22.28 8.64
N ASP A 93 -19.04 -22.62 7.87
CA ASP A 93 -19.09 -23.73 6.90
C ASP A 93 -18.76 -25.04 7.62
N SER A 94 -19.73 -25.97 7.70
CA SER A 94 -19.55 -27.28 8.32
C SER A 94 -18.94 -28.34 7.39
N ARG A 95 -18.72 -28.03 6.11
CA ARG A 95 -18.02 -28.93 5.18
C ARG A 95 -16.57 -29.15 5.62
N PRO A 96 -15.96 -30.32 5.35
CA PRO A 96 -14.53 -30.51 5.57
C PRO A 96 -13.71 -29.53 4.71
N PRO A 97 -12.52 -29.07 5.14
CA PRO A 97 -11.71 -28.11 4.40
C PRO A 97 -11.45 -28.48 2.93
N SER A 98 -11.37 -29.77 2.61
CA SER A 98 -11.19 -30.28 1.24
C SER A 98 -12.39 -30.05 0.32
N ALA A 99 -13.59 -29.87 0.88
CA ALA A 99 -14.83 -29.61 0.14
C ALA A 99 -15.22 -28.12 0.12
N ARG A 100 -14.37 -27.24 0.65
CA ARG A 100 -14.58 -25.79 0.64
C ARG A 100 -13.86 -25.18 -0.57
N PRO A 101 -14.57 -24.62 -1.56
CA PRO A 101 -13.93 -23.96 -2.69
C PRO A 101 -13.18 -22.70 -2.22
N ASN A 102 -11.92 -22.55 -2.60
CA ASN A 102 -11.14 -21.33 -2.36
C ASN A 102 -11.17 -20.43 -3.59
N PHE A 103 -12.03 -19.41 -3.59
CA PHE A 103 -12.15 -18.45 -4.69
C PHE A 103 -11.14 -17.28 -4.63
N ASN A 104 -10.35 -17.19 -3.56
CA ASN A 104 -9.33 -16.15 -3.41
C ASN A 104 -8.01 -16.53 -4.09
N ASP A 105 -7.78 -17.84 -4.30
CA ASP A 105 -6.60 -18.32 -5.01
C ASP A 105 -6.81 -18.26 -6.53
N LEU A 106 -6.31 -17.17 -7.11
CA LEU A 106 -6.31 -16.95 -8.56
C LEU A 106 -5.03 -17.47 -9.24
N SER A 107 -4.19 -18.27 -8.56
CA SER A 107 -2.92 -18.76 -9.10
C SER A 107 -3.09 -19.76 -10.24
N SER A 108 -4.16 -20.56 -10.19
CA SER A 108 -4.50 -21.56 -11.22
C SER A 108 -5.27 -20.99 -12.40
N VAL A 109 -5.72 -19.74 -12.30
CA VAL A 109 -6.49 -19.07 -13.37
C VAL A 109 -5.51 -18.48 -14.37
N GLU A 110 -5.50 -19.02 -15.59
CA GLU A 110 -4.72 -18.44 -16.68
C GLU A 110 -5.27 -17.05 -17.01
N LYS A 111 -4.48 -16.03 -16.66
CA LYS A 111 -4.82 -14.63 -16.95
C LYS A 111 -4.38 -14.31 -18.37
N TYR A 112 -5.32 -13.87 -19.20
CA TYR A 112 -4.98 -13.37 -20.52
C TYR A 112 -4.06 -12.15 -20.42
N VAL A 113 -2.91 -12.20 -21.09
CA VAL A 113 -1.98 -11.08 -21.23
C VAL A 113 -2.09 -10.54 -22.65
N LEU A 114 -2.54 -9.28 -22.77
CA LEU A 114 -2.64 -8.63 -24.07
C LEU A 114 -1.24 -8.48 -24.70
N PRO A 115 -1.00 -9.03 -25.90
CA PRO A 115 0.29 -8.87 -26.57
C PRO A 115 0.63 -7.40 -26.79
N ALA A 116 1.91 -7.04 -26.62
CA ALA A 116 2.37 -5.65 -26.74
C ALA A 116 2.03 -5.05 -28.12
N THR A 117 2.19 -5.83 -29.19
CA THR A 117 1.86 -5.40 -30.56
C THR A 117 0.37 -5.07 -30.74
N THR A 118 -0.51 -5.85 -30.12
CA THR A 118 -1.96 -5.58 -30.11
C THR A 118 -2.27 -4.34 -29.29
N TYR A 119 -1.70 -4.20 -28.10
CA TYR A 119 -1.89 -3.02 -27.27
C TYR A 119 -1.46 -1.72 -27.98
N GLU A 120 -0.37 -1.79 -28.76
CA GLU A 120 0.16 -0.66 -29.52
C GLU A 120 -0.72 -0.19 -30.67
N SER A 121 -1.50 -1.09 -31.27
CA SER A 121 -2.41 -0.78 -32.38
C SER A 121 -3.78 -0.29 -31.92
N LEU A 122 -4.14 -0.49 -30.65
CA LEU A 122 -5.43 -0.07 -30.10
C LEU A 122 -5.52 1.47 -30.02
N PRO A 123 -6.49 2.11 -30.72
CA PRO A 123 -6.61 3.57 -30.77
C PRO A 123 -7.15 4.18 -29.46
N ASN A 124 -7.88 3.39 -28.67
CA ASN A 124 -8.44 3.76 -27.37
C ASN A 124 -7.57 3.27 -26.19
N SER A 125 -6.31 2.94 -26.45
CA SER A 125 -5.36 2.57 -25.38
C SER A 125 -4.79 3.80 -24.68
N VAL A 126 -4.36 3.62 -23.43
CA VAL A 126 -3.59 4.64 -22.69
C VAL A 126 -2.31 5.01 -23.45
N LEU A 127 -1.73 4.07 -24.20
CA LEU A 127 -0.56 4.34 -25.03
C LEU A 127 -0.88 5.26 -26.21
N ALA A 128 -1.95 4.99 -26.95
CA ALA A 128 -2.38 5.85 -28.06
C ALA A 128 -2.73 7.26 -27.56
N TRP A 129 -3.40 7.36 -26.41
CA TRP A 129 -3.64 8.66 -25.77
C TRP A 129 -2.33 9.38 -25.41
N LYS A 130 -1.36 8.70 -24.80
CA LYS A 130 -0.03 9.27 -24.49
C LYS A 130 0.72 9.74 -25.74
N LYS A 131 0.64 8.98 -26.84
CA LYS A 131 1.19 9.37 -28.15
C LYS A 131 0.52 10.63 -28.69
N HIS A 132 -0.81 10.67 -28.70
CA HIS A 132 -1.58 11.82 -29.23
C HIS A 132 -1.36 13.09 -28.42
N GLN A 133 -1.30 12.97 -27.10
CA GLN A 133 -1.02 14.09 -26.21
C GLN A 133 0.46 14.45 -26.12
N LYS A 134 1.34 13.68 -26.80
CA LYS A 134 2.79 13.89 -26.81
C LYS A 134 3.39 13.90 -25.40
N LEU A 135 2.91 13.00 -24.53
CA LEU A 135 3.40 12.90 -23.15
C LEU A 135 4.68 12.08 -23.05
N GLY A 136 5.62 12.55 -22.22
CA GLY A 136 6.84 11.83 -21.87
C GLY A 136 7.71 11.57 -23.09
N ARG A 137 7.99 10.29 -23.39
CA ARG A 137 8.84 9.90 -24.54
C ARG A 137 8.26 10.22 -25.93
N PHE A 138 7.01 10.68 -26.00
CA PHE A 138 6.35 11.07 -27.25
C PHE A 138 6.33 12.60 -27.45
N ASP A 139 6.90 13.38 -26.53
CA ASP A 139 7.09 14.82 -26.70
C ASP A 139 8.12 15.08 -27.81
N PRO A 140 7.79 15.84 -28.87
CA PRO A 140 8.76 16.20 -29.91
C PRO A 140 9.93 17.03 -29.41
N ASN A 141 9.80 17.71 -28.26
CA ASN A 141 10.86 18.48 -27.63
C ASN A 141 11.68 17.66 -26.63
N VAL A 142 11.46 16.34 -26.55
CA VAL A 142 12.24 15.48 -25.65
C VAL A 142 13.70 15.49 -26.08
N LEU A 143 14.57 15.90 -25.16
CA LEU A 143 16.02 15.81 -25.35
C LEU A 143 16.41 14.33 -25.47
N SER A 144 17.47 14.05 -26.23
CA SER A 144 18.05 12.70 -26.23
C SER A 144 18.46 12.31 -24.80
N PRO A 145 18.45 11.02 -24.43
CA PRO A 145 18.85 10.59 -23.09
C PRO A 145 20.21 11.15 -22.66
N TYR A 146 21.17 11.23 -23.58
CA TYR A 146 22.50 11.82 -23.34
C TYR A 146 22.45 13.32 -23.07
N GLU A 147 21.68 14.08 -23.84
CA GLU A 147 21.53 15.52 -23.61
C GLU A 147 20.78 15.83 -22.31
N SER A 148 19.75 15.04 -21.97
CA SER A 148 19.03 15.21 -20.71
C SER A 148 19.89 14.89 -19.50
N ALA A 149 20.72 13.85 -19.57
CA ALA A 149 21.69 13.53 -18.51
C ALA A 149 22.73 14.65 -18.32
N ARG A 150 23.27 15.20 -19.41
CA ARG A 150 24.20 16.34 -19.36
C ARG A 150 23.56 17.57 -18.76
N LYS A 151 22.35 17.93 -19.21
CA LYS A 151 21.59 19.06 -18.66
C LYS A 151 21.29 18.86 -17.17
N GLN A 152 20.94 17.65 -16.76
CA GLN A 152 20.74 17.31 -15.34
C GLN A 152 22.04 17.45 -14.55
N ALA A 153 23.17 16.98 -15.07
CA ALA A 153 24.48 17.12 -14.41
C ALA A 153 24.88 18.59 -14.23
N GLU A 154 24.62 19.44 -15.24
CA GLU A 154 24.85 20.89 -15.16
C GLU A 154 23.95 21.55 -14.10
N GLN A 155 22.66 21.20 -14.05
CA GLN A 155 21.73 21.69 -13.04
C GLN A 155 22.12 21.22 -11.64
N ASP A 156 22.45 19.94 -11.48
CA ASP A 156 22.91 19.35 -10.23
C ASP A 156 24.17 20.10 -9.72
N ALA A 157 25.10 20.46 -10.61
CA ALA A 157 26.29 21.22 -10.27
C ALA A 157 25.99 22.66 -9.82
N GLU A 158 24.98 23.31 -10.40
CA GLU A 158 24.51 24.63 -9.97
C GLU A 158 23.79 24.57 -8.62
N ASP A 159 22.94 23.56 -8.40
CA ASP A 159 22.29 23.32 -7.11
C ASP A 159 23.31 23.10 -5.99
N ILE A 160 24.37 22.33 -6.27
CA ILE A 160 25.46 22.12 -5.31
C ILE A 160 26.15 23.43 -4.94
N ARG A 161 26.43 24.29 -5.93
CA ARG A 161 27.05 25.60 -5.70
C ARG A 161 26.12 26.54 -4.93
N SER A 162 24.89 26.71 -5.39
CA SER A 162 23.92 27.66 -4.83
C SER A 162 23.48 27.30 -3.41
N ARG A 163 23.32 26.00 -3.10
CA ARG A 163 22.93 25.51 -1.77
C ARG A 163 24.11 25.24 -0.84
N GLY A 164 25.34 25.41 -1.33
CA GLY A 164 26.56 25.19 -0.55
C GLY A 164 26.76 23.75 -0.10
N ILE A 165 26.32 22.78 -0.91
CA ILE A 165 26.46 21.34 -0.66
C ILE A 165 27.93 20.96 -0.71
N ALA A 166 28.45 20.45 0.40
CA ALA A 166 29.83 20.02 0.51
C ALA A 166 29.94 18.85 1.50
N VAL A 167 30.97 18.03 1.31
CA VAL A 167 31.29 16.92 2.22
C VAL A 167 31.55 17.46 3.64
N SER A 168 31.16 16.67 4.64
CA SER A 168 31.25 16.95 6.07
C SER A 168 30.29 18.03 6.60
N LYS A 169 29.39 18.57 5.78
CA LYS A 169 28.33 19.46 6.26
C LYS A 169 27.09 18.70 6.72
N ARG A 170 26.35 19.29 7.67
CA ARG A 170 25.03 18.81 8.10
C ARG A 170 23.97 19.21 7.09
N ALA A 171 23.00 18.33 6.88
CA ALA A 171 21.92 18.55 5.95
C ALA A 171 20.64 17.83 6.37
N ILE A 172 19.53 18.33 5.86
CA ILE A 172 18.21 17.69 5.91
C ILE A 172 17.77 17.31 4.49
N ILE A 173 17.02 16.21 4.38
CA ILE A 173 16.52 15.67 3.10
C ILE A 173 15.02 15.97 2.96
N HIS A 174 14.63 16.60 1.86
CA HIS A 174 13.23 16.89 1.54
C HIS A 174 12.53 15.79 0.70
N PRO A 175 11.22 15.57 0.90
CA PRO A 175 10.38 16.14 1.97
C PRO A 175 10.75 15.54 3.34
N SER A 176 10.90 16.41 4.34
CA SER A 176 11.08 16.05 5.74
C SER A 176 9.91 16.63 6.52
N SER A 177 8.87 15.82 6.69
CA SER A 177 7.70 16.17 7.51
C SER A 177 7.57 15.17 8.65
N PRO A 178 7.21 15.60 9.87
CA PRO A 178 6.93 14.69 10.97
C PRO A 178 5.94 13.59 10.54
N PRO A 179 6.16 12.32 10.93
CA PRO A 179 7.22 11.81 11.82
C PRO A 179 8.54 11.43 11.11
N HIS A 180 8.69 11.72 9.81
CA HIS A 180 9.81 11.24 8.98
C HIS A 180 10.85 12.34 8.71
N VAL A 181 11.48 12.86 9.77
CA VAL A 181 12.55 13.87 9.65
C VAL A 181 13.88 13.19 9.38
N ARG A 182 14.54 13.53 8.26
CA ARG A 182 15.75 12.84 7.80
C ARG A 182 16.93 13.79 7.78
N ARG A 183 17.67 13.81 8.89
CA ARG A 183 18.89 14.60 9.09
C ARG A 183 20.13 13.71 8.99
N GLY A 184 21.24 14.31 8.59
CA GLY A 184 22.49 13.58 8.46
C GLY A 184 23.68 14.44 8.06
N ILE A 185 24.80 13.76 7.80
CA ILE A 185 26.06 14.35 7.36
C ILE A 185 26.32 13.97 5.91
N ILE A 186 26.66 14.94 5.07
CA ILE A 186 27.05 14.69 3.69
C ILE A 186 28.42 14.00 3.68
N ARG A 187 28.49 12.79 3.16
CA ARG A 187 29.72 11.99 3.04
C ARG A 187 30.27 11.93 1.63
N PHE A 188 29.44 12.13 0.61
CA PHE A 188 29.83 12.03 -0.79
C PHE A 188 29.08 13.03 -1.67
N VAL A 189 29.75 13.60 -2.66
CA VAL A 189 29.16 14.43 -3.71
C VAL A 189 29.84 14.08 -5.03
N GLY A 190 29.11 13.49 -5.97
CA GLY A 190 29.69 13.08 -7.25
C GLY A 190 28.78 12.16 -8.08
N PRO A 191 29.21 11.76 -9.29
CA PRO A 191 28.49 10.80 -10.10
C PRO A 191 28.53 9.40 -9.46
N VAL A 192 27.46 8.63 -9.67
CA VAL A 192 27.31 7.26 -9.15
C VAL A 192 26.92 6.36 -10.33
N PRO A 193 27.90 5.78 -11.06
CA PRO A 193 27.63 4.97 -12.26
C PRO A 193 26.75 3.74 -12.03
N SER A 194 26.69 3.28 -10.78
CA SER A 194 25.84 2.17 -10.35
C SER A 194 24.34 2.51 -10.31
N ILE A 195 23.98 3.80 -10.30
CA ILE A 195 22.58 4.25 -10.37
C ILE A 195 22.25 4.54 -11.84
N PRO A 196 21.40 3.71 -12.49
CA PRO A 196 21.12 3.88 -13.92
C PRO A 196 20.32 5.14 -14.18
N TYR A 197 20.66 5.83 -15.27
CA TYR A 197 19.85 6.92 -15.81
C TYR A 197 18.98 6.37 -16.97
N PRO A 198 17.67 6.68 -17.03
CA PRO A 198 16.79 6.15 -18.06
C PRO A 198 17.32 6.41 -19.48
N GLY A 199 17.52 5.34 -20.25
CA GLY A 199 17.98 5.43 -21.64
C GLY A 199 19.49 5.55 -21.83
N ILE A 200 20.30 5.47 -20.76
CA ILE A 200 21.76 5.40 -20.83
C ILE A 200 22.26 4.16 -20.11
N GLU A 201 23.07 3.36 -20.81
CA GLU A 201 23.85 2.29 -20.18
C GLU A 201 25.18 2.86 -19.68
N THR A 202 25.43 2.77 -18.37
CA THR A 202 26.56 3.44 -17.70
C THR A 202 27.95 2.85 -18.02
N ARG A 203 28.01 1.79 -18.84
CA ARG A 203 29.25 1.11 -19.25
C ARG A 203 30.12 1.90 -20.24
N ASP A 204 29.53 2.80 -21.03
CA ASP A 204 30.19 3.44 -22.16
C ASP A 204 30.26 4.98 -22.05
N VAL A 205 29.91 5.55 -20.90
CA VAL A 205 29.77 7.01 -20.73
C VAL A 205 30.79 7.57 -19.76
N ASP A 206 31.37 8.72 -20.11
CA ASP A 206 32.22 9.49 -19.21
C ASP A 206 31.45 9.87 -17.94
N SER A 207 32.02 9.55 -16.78
CA SER A 207 31.42 9.82 -15.48
C SER A 207 31.16 11.31 -15.25
N SER A 208 31.88 12.20 -15.95
CA SER A 208 31.67 13.65 -15.89
C SER A 208 30.33 14.11 -16.49
N ALA A 209 29.74 13.33 -17.40
CA ALA A 209 28.47 13.62 -18.06
C ALA A 209 27.27 13.00 -17.34
N LEU A 210 27.50 12.25 -16.25
CA LEU A 210 26.45 11.62 -15.48
C LEU A 210 25.88 12.57 -14.42
N PRO A 211 24.58 12.45 -14.11
CA PRO A 211 23.97 13.24 -13.04
C PRO A 211 24.65 13.02 -11.69
N ILE A 212 24.75 14.09 -10.89
CA ILE A 212 25.44 14.08 -9.60
C ILE A 212 24.48 13.58 -8.52
N TRP A 213 25.04 12.89 -7.53
CA TRP A 213 24.35 12.41 -6.34
C TRP A 213 25.05 12.89 -5.08
N VAL A 214 24.26 13.12 -4.04
CA VAL A 214 24.74 13.46 -2.70
C VAL A 214 24.52 12.24 -1.81
N GLY A 215 25.61 11.65 -1.33
CA GLY A 215 25.60 10.57 -0.35
C GLY A 215 25.58 11.15 1.06
N ILE A 216 24.57 10.79 1.84
CA ILE A 216 24.34 11.29 3.20
C ILE A 216 24.32 10.09 4.15
N GLU A 217 25.07 10.20 5.24
CA GLU A 217 24.95 9.33 6.42
C GLU A 217 23.88 9.95 7.33
N LEU A 218 22.77 9.24 7.50
CA LEU A 218 21.64 9.65 8.33
C LEU A 218 21.94 9.36 9.80
N ASP A 219 21.38 10.19 10.67
CA ASP A 219 21.47 9.99 12.13
C ASP A 219 20.71 8.74 12.57
N GLU A 220 19.60 8.44 11.89
CA GLU A 220 18.74 7.30 12.13
C GLU A 220 18.85 6.25 11.02
N PRO A 221 18.55 4.97 11.29
CA PRO A 221 18.61 3.89 10.30
C PRO A 221 17.44 3.90 9.30
N THR A 222 17.10 5.07 8.76
CA THR A 222 16.03 5.32 7.75
C THR A 222 16.59 5.44 6.32
N GLY A 223 17.82 4.99 6.11
CA GLY A 223 18.54 4.94 4.85
C GLY A 223 18.23 3.68 4.05
N LYS A 224 18.93 3.54 2.92
CA LYS A 224 18.75 2.44 1.96
C LYS A 224 19.98 1.54 1.82
N ASN A 225 21.15 2.02 2.23
CA ASN A 225 22.43 1.35 2.04
C ASN A 225 23.39 1.62 3.21
N ASP A 226 24.59 1.07 3.12
CA ASP A 226 25.71 1.21 4.06
C ASP A 226 26.84 2.12 3.51
N GLY A 227 26.50 2.98 2.53
CA GLY A 227 27.46 3.80 1.79
C GLY A 227 27.99 3.13 0.50
N SER A 228 27.49 1.95 0.16
CA SER A 228 27.76 1.26 -1.11
C SER A 228 26.52 1.16 -2.02
N VAL A 229 26.72 1.20 -3.35
CA VAL A 229 25.66 1.00 -4.37
C VAL A 229 26.24 0.17 -5.51
N GLY A 230 25.52 -0.87 -5.94
CA GLY A 230 25.93 -1.73 -7.06
C GLY A 230 27.31 -2.38 -6.86
N GLY A 231 27.67 -2.72 -5.62
CA GLY A 231 28.96 -3.32 -5.27
C GLY A 231 30.13 -2.34 -5.13
N MET A 232 29.94 -1.04 -5.42
CA MET A 232 30.96 0.00 -5.26
C MET A 232 30.72 0.80 -3.98
N ARG A 233 31.76 1.00 -3.17
CA ARG A 233 31.71 1.78 -1.92
C ARG A 233 32.11 3.23 -2.18
N TYR A 234 31.25 4.17 -1.79
CA TYR A 234 31.49 5.61 -1.91
C TYR A 234 31.80 6.25 -0.55
N PHE A 235 31.15 5.77 0.52
CA PHE A 235 31.45 6.14 1.90
C PHE A 235 31.18 4.97 2.85
N THR A 236 31.48 5.14 4.13
CA THR A 236 31.28 4.13 5.17
C THR A 236 30.30 4.67 6.20
N CYS A 237 29.24 3.91 6.48
CA CYS A 237 28.26 4.20 7.52
C CYS A 237 27.58 2.89 7.98
N PRO A 238 26.83 2.89 9.10
CA PRO A 238 26.04 1.74 9.52
C PRO A 238 25.05 1.25 8.45
N ASN A 239 24.67 -0.03 8.53
CA ASN A 239 23.67 -0.57 7.63
C ASN A 239 22.34 0.19 7.78
N LYS A 240 21.71 0.53 6.65
CA LYS A 240 20.51 1.38 6.57
C LYS A 240 20.70 2.80 7.08
N ALA A 241 21.92 3.31 7.23
CA ALA A 241 22.16 4.74 7.53
C ALA A 241 22.52 5.55 6.28
N GLY A 242 22.98 4.91 5.21
CA GLY A 242 23.38 5.58 3.98
C GLY A 242 22.21 5.83 3.02
N ILE A 243 22.19 7.00 2.39
CA ILE A 243 21.29 7.30 1.27
C ILE A 243 21.97 8.16 0.21
N PHE A 244 21.64 7.93 -1.07
CA PHE A 244 21.96 8.83 -2.17
C PHE A 244 20.70 9.58 -2.61
N VAL A 245 20.79 10.91 -2.68
CA VAL A 245 19.69 11.80 -3.10
C VAL A 245 20.19 12.83 -4.11
N LYS A 246 19.23 13.48 -4.79
CA LYS A 246 19.51 14.59 -5.71
C LYS A 246 19.80 15.89 -4.95
N PRO A 247 20.73 16.73 -5.44
CA PRO A 247 21.05 18.02 -4.83
C PRO A 247 19.82 18.89 -4.53
N GLU A 248 18.83 18.92 -5.43
CA GLU A 248 17.56 19.63 -5.25
C GLU A 248 16.83 19.31 -3.93
N LYS A 249 17.00 18.09 -3.41
CA LYS A 249 16.35 17.61 -2.19
C LYS A 249 17.18 17.83 -0.93
N VAL A 250 18.37 18.38 -1.05
CA VAL A 250 19.29 18.58 0.07
C VAL A 250 19.26 20.05 0.45
N GLU A 251 19.08 20.29 1.75
CA GLU A 251 19.25 21.61 2.35
C GLU A 251 20.35 21.52 3.40
N VAL A 252 21.37 22.35 3.23
CA VAL A 252 22.54 22.43 4.13
C VAL A 252 22.26 23.48 5.18
N GLY A 253 22.51 23.16 6.44
CA GLY A 253 22.29 24.08 7.55
C GLY A 253 22.68 23.50 8.88
N GLU A 254 22.42 24.26 9.93
CA GLU A 254 22.63 23.87 11.32
C GLU A 254 21.48 22.97 11.78
N PHE A 255 21.52 21.71 11.35
CA PHE A 255 20.55 20.69 11.75
C PHE A 255 21.22 19.74 12.74
N PRO A 256 21.21 19.97 14.07
CA PRO A 256 21.77 19.02 15.03
C PRO A 256 21.01 17.68 15.01
N PRO A 257 21.62 16.58 15.47
CA PRO A 257 20.91 15.31 15.69
C PRO A 257 19.73 15.55 16.62
N LEU A 258 18.60 14.90 16.34
CA LEU A 258 17.44 14.95 17.24
C LEU A 258 17.82 14.28 18.56
N GLY A 259 17.57 14.98 19.67
CA GLY A 259 17.82 14.46 21.00
C GLY A 259 16.73 13.45 21.41
N LEU A 260 17.01 12.63 22.44
CA LEU A 260 15.97 11.82 23.08
C LEU A 260 14.83 12.69 23.62
N ASP A 261 15.15 13.91 24.08
CA ASP A 261 14.18 14.88 24.59
C ASP A 261 13.24 15.40 23.49
N ASP A 262 13.67 15.42 22.22
CA ASP A 262 12.82 15.81 21.08
C ASP A 262 11.82 14.70 20.68
N LEU A 263 12.01 13.47 21.17
CA LEU A 263 11.12 12.32 20.93
C LEU A 263 10.01 12.21 21.99
N GLU A 264 10.18 12.82 23.17
CA GLU A 264 9.20 12.73 24.26
C GLU A 264 7.98 13.63 24.00
N ASP A 265 8.17 14.81 23.41
CA ASP A 265 7.07 15.72 23.03
C ASP A 265 6.15 15.13 21.94
N GLU A 266 6.61 14.15 21.15
CA GLU A 266 5.82 13.51 20.09
C GLU A 266 4.95 12.33 20.59
N THR A 267 5.23 11.77 21.77
CA THR A 267 4.42 10.66 22.32
C THR A 267 3.22 11.11 23.15
N MET A 268 3.11 12.41 23.45
CA MET A 268 2.07 12.98 24.31
C MET A 268 0.84 13.53 23.54
N GLU A 269 0.88 13.59 22.20
CA GLU A 269 -0.24 14.11 21.38
C GLU A 269 -1.28 13.04 20.93
N GLU A 270 -1.14 11.77 21.33
CA GLU A 270 -2.20 10.76 21.21
C GLU A 270 -2.67 10.30 22.60
N ILE A 271 -3.54 11.09 23.24
CA ILE A 271 -4.49 10.59 24.27
C ILE A 271 -5.87 11.22 24.06
#